data_AF-A0A174K823-F1
#
_entry.id   AF-A0A174K823-F1
#
_cell.length_a   1.000
_cell.length_b   1.000
_cell.length_c   1.000
_cell.angle_alpha   90.00
_cell.angle_beta   90.00
_cell.angle_gamma   90.00
#
_symmetry.space_group_name_H-M   'P 1'
#
loop_
_entity.id
_entity.type
_entity.pdbx_description
1 polymer ?
#
loop_
_entity_poly.entity_id
_entity_poly.type
_entity_poly.pdbx_seq_one_letter_code
_entity_poly.pdbx_strand_id
1 'polypeptide(L)' 'MEHSRNKENPAKIIRWKDGQLECFCGTLAEAEDYAKNKSKVIKQTYIIIT' A
#
# COMPACT_ATOMS: atom_id res chain seq x y z
N MET A 1 3.99 -6.66 31.76
CA MET A 1 4.12 -5.69 30.65
C MET A 1 5.06 -6.28 29.62
N GLU A 2 4.58 -7.08 28.66
CA GLU A 2 5.43 -7.51 27.53
C GLU A 2 4.53 -7.76 26.30
N HIS A 3 4.19 -6.68 25.58
CA HIS A 3 3.65 -6.81 24.23
C HIS A 3 4.83 -6.97 23.27
N SER A 4 5.09 -8.22 22.95
CA SER A 4 6.12 -8.68 22.02
C SER A 4 6.10 -7.91 20.70
N ARG A 5 7.21 -7.19 20.45
CA ARG A 5 7.80 -6.89 19.14
C ARG A 5 6.90 -6.13 18.16
N ASN A 6 6.91 -4.79 18.30
CA ASN A 6 6.78 -3.87 17.17
C ASN A 6 7.88 -4.18 16.13
N LYS A 7 7.64 -5.13 15.24
CA LYS A 7 8.09 -5.00 13.85
C LYS A 7 6.91 -4.41 13.10
N GLU A 8 6.61 -3.15 13.40
CA GLU A 8 5.74 -2.34 12.56
C GLU A 8 6.45 -2.24 11.20
N ASN A 9 6.18 -3.16 10.29
CA ASN A 9 6.28 -2.80 8.88
C ASN A 9 5.19 -1.75 8.69
N PRO A 10 5.52 -0.47 8.50
CA PRO A 10 4.50 0.57 8.40
C PRO A 10 3.64 0.25 7.19
N ALA A 11 2.39 -0.16 7.45
CA ALA A 11 1.44 -0.48 6.40
C ALA A 11 1.33 0.73 5.46
N LYS A 12 1.42 0.46 4.16
CA LYS A 12 1.32 1.48 3.12
C LYS A 12 -0.11 1.57 2.65
N ILE A 13 -0.63 2.78 2.57
CA ILE A 13 -1.99 3.02 2.11
C ILE A 13 -1.91 3.44 0.65
N ILE A 14 -2.46 2.63 -0.23
CA ILE A 14 -2.62 2.94 -1.64
C ILE A 14 -3.98 3.61 -1.80
N ARG A 15 -3.97 4.90 -2.14
CA ARG A 15 -5.16 5.66 -2.48
C ARG A 15 -5.37 5.67 -3.98
N TRP A 16 -6.47 5.08 -4.42
CA TRP A 16 -6.90 5.09 -5.80
C TRP A 16 -7.64 6.39 -6.15
N LYS A 17 -7.61 6.77 -7.43
CA LYS A 17 -8.31 7.99 -7.92
C LYS A 17 -9.81 7.96 -7.67
N ASP A 18 -10.41 6.77 -7.66
CA ASP A 18 -11.82 6.53 -7.33
C ASP A 18 -12.16 6.80 -5.85
N GLY A 19 -11.16 7.07 -5.01
CA GLY A 19 -11.33 7.32 -3.58
C GLY A 19 -11.20 6.06 -2.71
N GLN A 20 -11.09 4.89 -3.33
CA GLN A 20 -10.81 3.63 -2.64
C GLN A 20 -9.43 3.67 -1.97
N LEU A 21 -9.37 3.19 -0.73
CA LEU A 21 -8.16 3.03 0.04
C LEU A 21 -7.86 1.55 0.22
N GLU A 22 -6.61 1.17 -0.03
CA GLU A 22 -6.16 -0.20 0.11
C GLU A 22 -4.91 -0.25 0.98
N CYS A 23 -4.92 -1.07 2.02
CA CYS A 23 -3.78 -1.25 2.90
C CYS A 23 -2.89 -2.37 2.36
N PHE A 24 -1.61 -2.07 2.22
CA PHE A 24 -0.59 -3.00 1.77
C PHE A 24 0.48 -3.15 2.86
N CYS A 25 0.68 -4.38 3.32
CA CYS A 25 1.73 -4.72 4.28
C CYS A 25 2.94 -5.27 3.52
N GLY A 26 4.00 -4.47 3.41
CA GLY A 26 5.23 -4.84 2.73
C GLY A 26 6.17 -3.65 2.57
N THR A 27 7.18 -3.80 1.74
CA THR A 27 8.09 -2.69 1.39
C THR A 27 7.41 -1.69 0.44
N LEU A 28 7.98 -0.47 0.37
CA LEU A 28 7.51 0.54 -0.59
C LEU A 28 7.60 0.04 -2.03
N ALA A 29 8.69 -0.67 -2.37
CA ALA A 29 8.91 -1.23 -3.71
C ALA A 29 7.82 -2.26 -4.08
N GLU A 30 7.43 -3.12 -3.14
CA GLU A 30 6.34 -4.08 -3.35
C GLU A 30 4.98 -3.37 -3.52
N ALA A 31 4.72 -2.34 -2.71
CA ALA A 31 3.51 -1.52 -2.84
C ALA A 31 3.45 -0.79 -4.18
N GLU A 32 4.58 -0.26 -4.66
CA GLU A 32 4.72 0.37 -5.97
C GLU A 32 4.51 -0.60 -7.11
N ASP A 33 5.13 -1.78 -7.08
CA ASP A 33 4.94 -2.80 -8.11
C ASP A 33 3.49 -3.28 -8.17
N TYR A 34 2.90 -3.58 -7.01
CA TYR A 34 1.50 -3.95 -6.89
C TYR A 34 0.58 -2.87 -7.47
N ALA A 35 0.77 -1.62 -7.05
CA ALA A 35 -0.09 -0.53 -7.48
C ALA A 35 0.08 -0.22 -8.98
N LYS A 36 1.31 -0.32 -9.51
CA LYS A 36 1.62 -0.16 -10.93
C LYS A 36 0.97 -1.25 -11.79
N ASN A 37 1.05 -2.51 -11.35
CA ASN A 37 0.44 -3.62 -12.08
C ASN A 37 -1.08 -3.54 -12.06
N LYS A 38 -1.68 -3.26 -10.89
CA LYS A 38 -3.13 -3.09 -10.74
C LYS A 38 -3.63 -1.87 -11.52
N SER A 39 -2.92 -0.74 -11.48
CA SER A 39 -3.22 0.47 -12.25
C SER A 39 -3.37 0.22 -13.75
N LYS A 40 -2.56 -0.66 -14.34
CA LYS A 40 -2.70 -1.05 -15.76
C LYS A 40 -4.00 -1.81 -16.04
N VAL A 41 -4.44 -2.65 -15.10
CA VAL A 41 -5.66 -3.46 -15.22
C VAL A 41 -6.90 -2.58 -15.05
N ILE A 42 -6.94 -1.78 -13.99
CA ILE A 42 -8.11 -0.95 -13.67
C ILE A 42 -8.09 0.40 -14.39
N LYS A 43 -7.00 0.73 -15.09
CA LYS A 43 -6.75 2.02 -15.78
C LYS A 43 -6.93 3.24 -14.86
N GLN A 44 -6.56 3.11 -13.59
CA GLN A 44 -6.65 4.20 -12.60
C GLN A 44 -5.28 4.61 -12.08
N THR A 45 -5.15 5.89 -11.75
CA THR A 45 -3.99 6.44 -11.06
C THR A 45 -4.06 6.13 -9.56
N TYR A 46 -2.90 6.02 -8.91
CA TYR A 46 -2.76 5.74 -7.49
C TYR A 46 -1.75 6.68 -6.83
N ILE A 47 -1.86 6.82 -5.50
CA ILE A 47 -0.91 7.51 -4.63
C ILE A 47 -0.60 6.57 -3.48
N ILE A 48 0.69 6.39 -3.15
CA ILE A 48 1.10 5.62 -1.98
C ILE A 48 1.38 6.59 -0.85
N ILE A 49 0.72 6.37 0.28
CA ILE A 49 0.88 7.12 1.52
C ILE A 49 1.67 6.22 2.47
N THR A 50 2.81 6.70 2.95
CA THR A 50 3.79 5.92 3.73
C THR A 50 3.87 6.30 5.17
#